data_AF-A0A7G6E6K9-F1
#
_entry.id   AF-A0A7G6E6K9-F1
#
_cell.length_a   1.000
_cell.length_b   1.000
_cell.length_c   1.000
_cell.angle_alpha   90.00
_cell.angle_beta   90.00
_cell.angle_gamma   90.00
#
_symmetry.space_group_name_H-M   'P 1'
#
loop_
_entity.id
_entity.type
_entity.pdbx_description
1 polymer ?
#
loop_
_entity_poly.entity_id
_entity_poly.type
_entity_poly.pdbx_seq_one_letter_code
_entity_poly.pdbx_strand_id
1 'polypeptide(L)'
;MKMIEIQSAVDRHGQLTIPASLLRDMGLAAGDTVKLAYISNAPDSIRNTFKEFVITPDGITALAEDEESELTLPHDLLEAAGIPVDSDLEIVCAKGAVVIMEADLLDSLPDELRQLFDDLGINPETVRAVMRNGGVYDE
;
A
#
# COMPACT_ATOMS: atom_id res chain seq x y z
N MET A 1 -18.71 6.36 4.36
CA MET A 1 -18.20 7.26 5.43
C MET A 1 -19.39 7.97 6.07
N LYS A 2 -19.43 8.10 7.40
CA LYS A 2 -20.51 8.81 8.13
C LYS A 2 -19.86 9.75 9.14
N MET A 3 -20.38 10.98 9.25
CA MET A 3 -19.98 11.92 10.28
C MET A 3 -20.79 11.65 11.56
N ILE A 4 -20.12 11.60 12.71
CA ILE A 4 -20.73 11.42 14.03
C ILE A 4 -20.45 12.69 14.83
N GLU A 5 -21.50 13.31 15.37
CA GLU A 5 -21.40 14.49 16.23
C GLU A 5 -21.61 14.11 17.69
N ILE A 6 -20.79 14.67 18.58
CA ILE A 6 -20.88 14.48 20.03
C ILE A 6 -20.88 15.86 20.67
N GLN A 7 -21.93 16.15 21.43
CA GLN A 7 -22.03 17.40 22.16
C GLN A 7 -21.38 17.26 23.55
N SER A 8 -20.45 18.15 23.85
CA SER A 8 -19.86 18.32 25.18
C SER A 8 -19.66 19.80 25.47
N ALA A 9 -19.71 20.18 26.75
CA ALA A 9 -19.38 21.52 27.19
C ALA A 9 -17.90 21.61 27.60
N VAL A 10 -17.29 22.77 27.35
CA VAL A 10 -16.00 23.12 27.97
C VAL A 10 -16.28 23.47 29.43
N ASP A 11 -15.54 22.86 30.35
CA ASP A 11 -15.75 23.07 31.77
C ASP A 11 -15.21 24.43 32.25
N ARG A 12 -15.41 24.74 33.53
CA ARG A 12 -14.92 25.99 34.16
C ARG A 12 -13.39 26.12 34.16
N HIS A 13 -12.67 25.03 33.89
CA HIS A 13 -11.21 24.99 33.80
C HIS A 13 -10.72 25.09 32.36
N GLY A 14 -11.62 25.26 31.38
CA GLY A 14 -11.28 25.34 29.96
C GLY A 14 -11.02 23.97 29.32
N GLN A 15 -11.40 22.87 29.99
CA GLN A 15 -11.14 21.51 29.52
C GLN A 15 -12.33 20.99 28.71
N LEU A 16 -12.01 20.35 27.59
CA LEU A 16 -12.94 19.53 26.83
C LEU A 16 -12.61 18.07 27.09
N THR A 17 -13.59 17.28 27.53
CA THR A 17 -13.38 15.86 27.84
C THR A 17 -13.82 15.00 26.67
N ILE A 18 -12.96 14.08 26.25
CA ILE A 18 -13.29 13.06 25.26
C ILE A 18 -13.77 11.80 25.98
N PRO A 19 -14.93 11.22 25.61
CA PRO A 19 -15.39 9.97 26.21
C PRO A 19 -14.36 8.84 26.10
N ALA A 20 -14.09 8.16 27.21
CA ALA A 20 -13.10 7.08 27.27
C ALA A 20 -13.41 5.90 26.32
N SER A 21 -14.68 5.72 25.92
CA SER A 21 -15.03 4.73 24.89
C SER A 21 -14.36 5.03 23.55
N LEU A 22 -14.35 6.28 23.12
CA LEU A 22 -13.73 6.67 21.85
C LEU A 22 -12.21 6.50 21.89
N LEU A 23 -11.59 6.80 23.04
CA LEU A 23 -10.16 6.56 23.23
C LEU A 23 -9.83 5.06 23.17
N ARG A 24 -10.68 4.20 23.75
CA ARG A 24 -10.52 2.74 23.63
C ARG A 24 -10.74 2.24 22.20
N ASP A 25 -11.68 2.82 21.46
CA ASP A 25 -11.91 2.50 20.05
C ASP A 25 -10.70 2.89 19.19
N MET A 26 -9.92 3.90 19.62
CA MET A 26 -8.61 4.26 19.06
C MET A 26 -7.46 3.35 19.54
N GLY A 27 -7.72 2.35 20.38
CA GLY A 27 -6.70 1.45 20.94
C GLY A 27 -5.91 2.02 22.11
N LEU A 28 -6.35 3.14 22.71
CA LEU A 28 -5.61 3.82 23.77
C LEU A 28 -6.03 3.35 25.17
N ALA A 29 -5.04 3.22 26.04
CA ALA A 29 -5.16 2.89 27.45
C ALA A 29 -4.73 4.05 28.36
N ALA A 30 -5.06 3.93 29.65
CA ALA A 30 -4.63 4.91 30.65
C ALA A 30 -3.09 4.89 30.78
N GLY A 31 -2.47 6.05 30.61
CA GLY A 31 -1.01 6.22 30.63
C GLY A 31 -0.39 6.38 29.23
N ASP A 32 -1.14 6.09 28.17
CA ASP A 32 -0.66 6.28 26.81
C ASP A 32 -0.52 7.77 26.49
N THR A 33 0.49 8.09 25.68
CA THR A 33 0.70 9.44 25.16
C THR A 33 -0.01 9.58 23.83
N VAL A 34 -0.73 10.69 23.65
CA VAL A 34 -1.42 11.04 22.40
C VAL A 34 -0.93 12.38 21.89
N LYS A 35 -0.94 12.55 20.57
CA LYS A 35 -0.60 13.81 19.91
C LYS A 35 -1.86 14.49 19.40
N LEU A 36 -2.01 15.77 19.75
CA LEU A 36 -3.06 16.65 19.26
C LEU A 36 -2.46 17.61 18.24
N ALA A 37 -2.98 17.60 17.02
CA ALA A 37 -2.58 18.50 15.95
C ALA A 37 -3.77 19.35 15.50
N TYR A 38 -3.47 20.51 14.92
CA TYR A 38 -4.46 21.38 14.29
C TYR A 38 -3.80 22.16 13.15
N ILE A 39 -4.62 22.63 12.21
CA ILE A 39 -4.16 23.43 11.08
C ILE A 39 -4.28 24.91 11.43
N SER A 40 -3.25 25.68 11.03
CA SER A 40 -3.20 27.14 11.17
C SER A 40 -2.84 27.76 9.83
N ASN A 41 -3.49 28.87 9.47
CA ASN A 41 -3.04 29.75 8.38
C ASN A 41 -2.31 30.99 8.90
N ALA A 42 -2.09 31.10 10.21
CA ALA A 42 -1.38 32.22 10.81
C ALA A 42 0.14 31.91 10.82
N PRO A 43 0.95 32.62 10.00
CA PRO A 43 2.35 32.28 9.76
C PRO A 43 3.22 32.39 11.02
N ASP A 44 2.91 33.35 11.90
CA ASP A 44 3.74 33.67 13.07
C ASP A 44 3.01 33.43 14.40
N SER A 45 1.92 32.65 14.41
CA SER A 45 1.18 32.41 15.65
C SER A 45 0.67 30.99 15.80
N ILE A 46 0.80 30.47 17.01
CA ILE A 46 0.25 29.19 17.46
C ILE A 46 -1.25 29.41 17.74
N ARG A 47 -2.07 29.36 16.68
CA ARG A 47 -3.52 29.54 16.76
C ARG A 47 -4.23 28.53 15.87
N ASN A 48 -5.25 27.86 16.40
CA ASN A 48 -6.12 27.02 15.60
C ASN A 48 -7.12 27.90 14.83
N THR A 49 -6.80 28.24 13.59
CA THR A 49 -7.63 29.13 12.75
C THR A 49 -8.76 28.39 12.04
N PHE A 50 -8.59 27.09 11.81
CA PHE A 50 -9.57 26.24 11.13
C PHE A 50 -10.55 25.56 12.11
N LYS A 51 -10.28 25.59 13.41
CA LYS A 51 -11.12 25.02 14.48
C LYS A 51 -11.30 23.51 14.39
N GLU A 52 -10.40 22.85 13.69
CA GLU A 52 -10.36 21.39 13.55
C GLU A 52 -9.18 20.83 14.34
N PHE A 53 -9.36 19.65 14.90
CA PHE A 53 -8.35 18.93 15.67
C PHE A 53 -8.21 17.53 15.14
N VAL A 54 -6.97 17.05 15.07
CA VAL A 54 -6.63 15.67 14.77
C VAL A 54 -5.96 15.08 15.99
N ILE A 55 -6.43 13.92 16.44
CA ILE A 55 -5.87 13.19 17.59
C ILE A 55 -5.36 11.86 17.08
N THR A 56 -4.09 11.58 17.35
CA THR A 56 -3.41 10.38 16.87
C THR A 56 -2.38 9.94 17.91
N PRO A 57 -2.20 8.63 18.16
CA PRO A 57 -1.13 8.12 19.01
C PRO A 57 0.26 8.48 18.45
N ASP A 58 0.48 8.25 17.16
CA ASP A 58 1.79 8.32 16.54
C ASP A 58 2.11 9.70 15.93
N GLY A 59 1.09 10.55 15.77
CA GLY A 59 1.21 11.89 15.21
C GLY A 59 0.90 11.95 13.72
N ILE A 60 0.77 13.17 13.21
CA ILE A 60 0.36 13.39 11.81
C ILE A 60 1.37 12.91 10.78
N THR A 61 2.65 12.75 11.15
CA THR A 61 3.68 12.21 10.25
C THR A 61 3.41 10.75 9.91
N ALA A 62 2.96 9.94 10.89
CA ALA A 62 2.59 8.55 10.67
C ALA A 62 1.33 8.40 9.79
N LEU A 63 0.47 9.43 9.74
CA LEU A 63 -0.68 9.43 8.82
C LEU A 63 -0.28 9.67 7.35
N ALA A 64 0.93 10.19 7.12
CA ALA A 64 1.46 10.40 5.76
C ALA A 64 2.19 9.15 5.23
N GLU A 65 2.46 8.16 6.09
CA GLU A 65 3.15 6.91 5.71
C GLU A 65 2.20 5.87 5.07
N ASP A 66 0.90 6.18 5.00
CA ASP A 66 -0.12 5.38 4.28
C ASP A 66 -0.28 5.78 2.81
N GLU A 67 0.54 6.69 2.27
CA GLU A 67 0.76 6.71 0.83
C GLU A 67 1.52 5.42 0.49
N GLU A 68 0.78 4.43 -0.05
CA GLU A 68 1.30 3.19 -0.64
C GLU A 68 2.67 3.49 -1.24
N SER A 69 3.74 3.01 -0.59
CA SER A 69 5.09 3.27 -1.05
C SER A 69 5.28 2.52 -2.36
N GLU A 70 4.93 3.19 -3.46
CA GLU A 70 4.97 2.61 -4.80
C GLU A 70 6.44 2.38 -5.17
N LEU A 71 6.80 1.11 -5.38
CA LEU A 71 8.13 0.74 -5.84
C LEU A 71 8.25 1.12 -7.32
N THR A 72 8.89 2.26 -7.58
CA THR A 72 9.17 2.71 -8.95
C THR A 72 10.54 2.23 -9.40
N LEU A 73 10.62 1.67 -10.62
CA LEU A 73 11.87 1.23 -11.24
C LEU A 73 12.23 2.15 -12.41
N PRO A 74 13.45 2.71 -12.44
CA PRO A 74 13.95 3.42 -13.61
C PRO A 74 13.95 2.51 -14.84
N HIS A 75 13.51 3.05 -15.99
CA HIS A 75 13.48 2.30 -17.25
C HIS A 75 14.87 1.78 -17.63
N ASP A 76 15.92 2.57 -17.38
CA ASP A 76 17.30 2.17 -17.63
C ASP A 76 17.71 0.90 -16.86
N LEU A 77 17.14 0.66 -15.66
CA LEU A 77 17.41 -0.57 -14.90
C LEU A 77 16.68 -1.78 -15.50
N LEU A 78 15.44 -1.59 -15.97
CA LEU A 78 14.69 -2.64 -16.65
C LEU A 78 15.38 -3.02 -17.97
N GLU A 79 15.81 -2.03 -18.76
CA GLU A 79 16.54 -2.25 -20.00
C GLU A 79 17.88 -2.97 -19.76
N ALA A 80 18.66 -2.53 -18.76
CA ALA A 80 19.92 -3.18 -18.39
C ALA A 80 19.72 -4.63 -17.91
N ALA A 81 18.56 -4.94 -17.33
CA ALA A 81 18.18 -6.30 -16.93
C ALA A 81 17.53 -7.12 -18.07
N GLY A 82 17.23 -6.50 -19.21
CA GLY A 82 16.53 -7.13 -20.33
C GLY A 82 15.05 -7.39 -20.06
N ILE A 83 14.44 -6.68 -19.10
CA ILE A 83 13.04 -6.83 -18.71
C ILE A 83 12.17 -5.85 -19.52
N PRO A 84 11.15 -6.31 -20.26
CA PRO A 84 10.24 -5.42 -20.97
C PRO A 84 9.43 -4.53 -20.02
N VAL A 85 9.20 -3.27 -20.40
CA VAL A 85 8.45 -2.29 -19.57
C VAL A 85 7.03 -2.74 -19.26
N ASP A 86 6.38 -3.45 -20.19
CA ASP A 86 5.00 -3.92 -20.06
C ASP A 86 4.91 -5.38 -19.53
N SER A 87 6.02 -5.94 -19.02
CA SER A 87 6.02 -7.30 -18.46
C SER A 87 5.64 -7.32 -16.99
N ASP A 88 5.02 -8.42 -16.57
CA ASP A 88 4.79 -8.70 -15.15
C ASP A 88 6.12 -8.95 -14.44
N LEU A 89 6.25 -8.43 -13.22
CA LEU A 89 7.46 -8.55 -12.42
C LEU A 89 7.28 -9.55 -11.28
N GLU A 90 8.28 -10.39 -11.07
CA GLU A 90 8.43 -11.19 -9.86
C GLU A 90 9.52 -10.59 -8.97
N ILE A 91 9.22 -10.50 -7.65
CA ILE A 91 10.12 -9.95 -6.65
C ILE A 91 10.44 -11.02 -5.61
N VAL A 92 11.73 -11.36 -5.50
CA VAL A 92 12.24 -12.32 -4.52
C VAL A 92 13.08 -11.61 -3.46
N CYS A 93 12.65 -11.73 -2.21
CA CYS A 93 13.36 -11.19 -1.06
C CYS A 93 14.34 -12.23 -0.50
N ALA A 94 15.63 -11.92 -0.53
CA ALA A 94 16.69 -12.73 0.05
C ALA A 94 17.46 -11.93 1.12
N LYS A 95 18.26 -12.62 1.94
CA LYS A 95 19.05 -11.95 2.99
C LYS A 95 20.06 -10.98 2.37
N GLY A 96 19.80 -9.69 2.50
CA GLY A 96 20.66 -8.62 1.97
C GLY A 96 20.50 -8.34 0.48
N ALA A 97 19.47 -8.89 -0.17
CA ALA A 97 19.21 -8.66 -1.58
C ALA A 97 17.70 -8.70 -1.89
N VAL A 98 17.28 -7.87 -2.83
CA VAL A 98 15.98 -7.96 -3.49
C VAL A 98 16.26 -8.23 -4.96
N VAL A 99 15.70 -9.30 -5.49
CA VAL A 99 15.86 -9.68 -6.89
C VAL A 99 14.55 -9.39 -7.60
N ILE A 100 14.61 -8.61 -8.68
CA ILE A 100 13.47 -8.26 -9.52
C ILE A 100 13.73 -8.88 -10.89
N MET A 101 12.77 -9.66 -11.38
CA MET A 101 12.88 -10.36 -12.66
C MET A 101 11.55 -10.34 -13.41
N GLU A 102 11.60 -10.64 -14.71
CA GLU A 102 10.40 -10.94 -15.50
C GLU A 102 9.73 -12.18 -14.91
N ALA A 103 8.41 -12.11 -14.66
CA ALA A 103 7.64 -13.27 -14.21
C ALA A 103 7.59 -14.34 -15.31
N ASP A 104 7.77 -15.62 -14.95
CA ASP A 104 7.62 -16.70 -15.93
C ASP A 104 6.14 -16.84 -16.30
N LEU A 105 5.84 -16.72 -17.59
CA LEU A 105 4.48 -16.90 -18.11
C LEU A 105 3.89 -18.25 -17.74
N LEU A 106 4.73 -19.28 -17.59
CA LEU A 106 4.23 -20.59 -17.19
C LEU A 106 3.70 -20.59 -15.76
N ASP A 107 4.17 -19.71 -14.87
CA ASP A 107 3.69 -19.65 -13.47
C ASP A 107 2.28 -19.06 -13.37
N SER A 108 1.80 -18.40 -14.43
CA SER A 108 0.40 -18.00 -14.54
C SER A 108 -0.54 -19.15 -14.94
N LEU A 109 -0.02 -20.29 -15.40
CA LEU A 109 -0.84 -21.43 -15.80
C LEU A 109 -1.27 -22.24 -14.56
N PRO A 110 -2.55 -22.64 -14.48
CA PRO A 110 -2.99 -23.67 -13.53
C PRO A 110 -2.15 -24.94 -13.65
N ASP A 111 -1.85 -25.56 -12.51
CA ASP A 111 -1.03 -26.77 -12.44
C ASP A 111 -1.59 -27.89 -13.33
N GLU A 112 -2.92 -27.99 -13.48
CA GLU A 112 -3.55 -29.00 -14.33
C GLU A 112 -3.23 -28.80 -15.82
N LEU A 113 -3.14 -27.55 -16.29
CA LEU A 113 -2.78 -27.27 -17.68
C LEU A 113 -1.30 -27.52 -17.93
N ARG A 114 -0.45 -27.16 -16.96
CA ARG A 114 0.98 -27.43 -17.03
C ARG A 114 1.25 -28.94 -17.11
N GLN A 115 0.60 -29.73 -16.24
CA GLN A 115 0.68 -31.19 -16.26
C GLN A 115 0.16 -31.77 -17.58
N LEU A 116 -0.94 -31.23 -18.13
CA LEU A 116 -1.46 -31.68 -19.42
C LEU A 116 -0.47 -31.45 -20.56
N PHE A 117 0.22 -30.30 -20.60
CA PHE A 117 1.23 -30.04 -21.62
C PHE A 117 2.44 -30.97 -21.50
N ASP A 118 2.86 -31.27 -20.26
CA ASP A 118 3.93 -32.23 -19.99
C ASP A 118 3.52 -33.65 -20.42
N ASP A 119 2.30 -34.09 -20.09
CA ASP A 119 1.75 -35.39 -20.47
C ASP A 119 1.62 -35.55 -22.00
N LEU A 120 1.32 -34.45 -22.71
CA LEU A 120 1.27 -34.39 -24.16
C LEU A 120 2.66 -34.27 -24.81
N GLY A 121 3.73 -34.10 -24.02
CA GLY A 121 5.09 -33.93 -24.51
C GLY A 121 5.33 -32.61 -25.24
N ILE A 122 4.52 -31.57 -24.95
CA ILE A 122 4.65 -30.25 -25.57
C ILE A 122 5.84 -29.54 -24.92
N ASN A 123 6.72 -28.98 -25.75
CA ASN A 123 7.86 -28.24 -25.25
C ASN A 123 7.39 -26.96 -24.51
N PRO A 124 7.81 -26.72 -23.26
CA PRO A 124 7.47 -25.52 -22.51
C PRO A 124 7.78 -24.21 -23.24
N GLU A 125 8.85 -24.18 -24.05
CA GLU A 125 9.19 -23.02 -24.88
C GLU A 125 8.14 -22.74 -25.97
N THR A 126 7.51 -23.79 -26.51
CA THR A 126 6.40 -23.63 -27.46
C THR A 126 5.18 -23.02 -26.78
N VAL A 127 4.88 -23.44 -25.55
CA VAL A 127 3.79 -22.86 -24.75
C VAL A 127 4.07 -21.38 -24.47
N ARG A 128 5.29 -21.05 -24.01
CA ARG A 128 5.71 -19.65 -23.80
C ARG A 128 5.60 -18.81 -25.07
N ALA A 129 6.05 -19.33 -26.21
CA ALA A 129 6.01 -18.61 -27.48
C ALA A 129 4.58 -18.32 -27.95
N VAL A 130 3.65 -19.26 -27.75
CA VAL A 130 2.22 -19.08 -28.08
C VAL A 130 1.56 -18.09 -27.10
N MET A 131 1.92 -18.14 -25.82
CA MET A 131 1.41 -17.17 -24.83
C MET A 131 1.93 -15.75 -25.10
N ARG A 132 3.19 -15.59 -25.54
CA ARG A 132 3.77 -14.29 -25.90
C ARG A 132 3.21 -13.70 -27.19
N ASN A 133 3.09 -14.51 -28.24
CA ASN A 133 2.79 -14.02 -29.59
C ASN A 133 1.33 -14.24 -30.03
N GLY A 134 0.52 -14.91 -29.21
CA GLY A 134 -0.79 -15.40 -29.58
C GLY A 134 -0.71 -16.69 -30.42
N GLY A 135 -1.78 -17.48 -30.39
CA GLY A 135 -1.93 -18.63 -31.28
C GLY A 135 -2.14 -18.18 -32.73
N VAL A 136 -1.50 -18.86 -33.68
CA VAL A 136 -1.78 -18.68 -35.10
C VAL A 136 -3.04 -19.49 -35.42
N TYR A 137 -4.13 -18.82 -35.79
CA TYR A 137 -5.30 -19.47 -36.36
C TYR A 137 -5.09 -19.56 -37.87
N ASP A 138 -4.80 -20.75 -38.40
CA ASP A 138 -4.96 -21.01 -39.83
C ASP A 138 -6.46 -21.24 -40.08
N GLU A 139 -7.10 -20.33 -40.83
CA GLU A 139 -8.45 -20.52 -41.42
C GLU A 139 -8.39 -21.39 -42.68
#